data_AF-H0HU30-F1
#
_entry.id   AF-H0HU30-F1
#
_cell.length_a   1.000
_cell.length_b   1.000
_cell.length_c   1.000
_cell.angle_alpha   90.00
_cell.angle_beta   90.00
_cell.angle_gamma   90.00
#
_symmetry.space_group_name_H-M   'P 1'
#
loop_
_entity.id
_entity.type
_entity.pdbx_description
1 polymer ?
#
loop_
_entity_poly.entity_id
_entity_poly.type
_entity_poly.pdbx_seq_one_letter_code
_entity_poly.pdbx_strand_id
1 'polypeptide(L)'
;MAILQSAKRNLKYSIIRAGLEVASVLKAQSLFPSFGGRGLIFTLHHVRPERQKTRFSPNATLSITPEFLEQAITAARECDLVPVHLHDLPALLANPSDSRKFVSFTLDDGYRDNAEFAVPIFRRFKVPYTI
;
A
#
# COMPACT_ATOMS: atom_id res chain seq x y z
N MET A 1 6.78 1.42 32.09
CA MET A 1 6.40 0.37 31.10
C MET A 1 6.21 0.89 29.68
N ALA A 2 5.47 1.98 29.44
CA ALA A 2 5.16 2.47 28.08
C ALA A 2 6.38 2.90 27.23
N ILE A 3 7.40 3.52 27.84
CA ILE A 3 8.62 3.97 27.15
C ILE A 3 9.43 2.78 26.60
N LEU A 4 9.61 1.73 27.41
CA LEU A 4 10.28 0.49 27.01
C LEU A 4 9.51 -0.25 25.89
N GLN A 5 8.17 -0.25 25.92
CA GLN A 5 7.36 -0.83 24.85
C GLN A 5 7.45 -0.03 23.54
N SER A 6 7.45 1.31 23.63
CA SER A 6 7.61 2.17 22.45
C SER A 6 9.00 2.00 21.82
N ALA A 7 10.06 1.97 22.65
CA ALA A 7 11.44 1.72 22.18
C ALA A 7 11.58 0.34 21.52
N LYS A 8 11.01 -0.72 22.11
CA LYS A 8 10.99 -2.06 21.52
C LYS A 8 10.25 -2.10 20.17
N ARG A 9 9.11 -1.41 20.05
CA ARG A 9 8.35 -1.33 18.79
C ARG A 9 9.14 -0.60 17.71
N ASN A 10 9.76 0.52 18.05
CA ASN A 10 10.58 1.30 17.11
C ASN A 10 11.79 0.48 16.65
N LEU A 11 12.47 -0.22 17.57
CA LEU A 11 13.59 -1.11 17.22
C LEU A 11 13.15 -2.26 16.31
N LYS A 12 12.04 -2.92 16.63
CA LYS A 12 11.46 -3.97 15.77
C LYS A 12 11.17 -3.44 14.37
N TYR A 13 10.54 -2.25 14.28
CA TYR A 13 10.24 -1.63 13.00
C TYR A 13 11.51 -1.29 12.21
N SER A 14 12.54 -0.75 12.87
CA SER A 14 13.83 -0.46 12.24
C SER A 14 14.51 -1.72 11.71
N ILE A 15 14.47 -2.83 12.45
CA ILE A 15 15.04 -4.11 12.00
C ILE A 15 14.27 -4.65 10.79
N ILE A 16 12.94 -4.67 10.84
CA ILE A 16 12.11 -5.12 9.71
C ILE A 16 12.38 -4.24 8.49
N ARG A 17 12.39 -2.92 8.67
CA ARG A 17 12.68 -1.97 7.60
C ARG A 17 14.08 -2.23 7.01
N ALA A 18 15.11 -2.33 7.84
CA ALA A 18 16.46 -2.59 7.36
C ALA A 18 16.55 -3.90 6.55
N GLY A 19 15.89 -4.97 7.02
CA GLY A 19 15.82 -6.23 6.28
C GLY A 19 15.14 -6.09 4.91
N LEU A 20 14.02 -5.35 4.85
CA LEU A 20 13.30 -5.10 3.60
C LEU A 20 14.11 -4.20 2.64
N GLU A 21 14.77 -3.17 3.14
CA GLU A 21 15.62 -2.27 2.35
C GLU A 21 16.81 -3.04 1.76
N VAL A 22 17.47 -3.88 2.56
CA VAL A 22 18.56 -4.75 2.07
C VAL A 22 18.05 -5.72 1.01
N ALA A 23 16.91 -6.37 1.23
CA ALA A 23 16.33 -7.28 0.25
C ALA A 23 15.97 -6.57 -1.07
N SER A 24 15.48 -5.32 -0.99
CA SER A 24 15.16 -4.47 -2.14
C SER A 24 16.42 -4.10 -2.93
N VAL A 25 17.47 -3.63 -2.24
CA VAL A 25 18.77 -3.27 -2.87
C VAL A 25 19.41 -4.48 -3.56
N LEU A 26 19.35 -5.66 -2.91
CA LEU A 26 19.88 -6.90 -3.46
C LEU A 26 18.98 -7.51 -4.55
N LYS A 27 17.83 -6.90 -4.85
CA LYS A 27 16.80 -7.42 -5.77
C LYS A 27 16.46 -8.88 -5.46
N ALA A 28 16.33 -9.25 -4.18
CA ALA A 28 16.08 -10.65 -3.79
C ALA A 28 14.85 -11.27 -4.51
N GLN A 29 13.88 -10.44 -4.91
CA GLN A 29 12.76 -10.87 -5.76
C GLN A 29 13.17 -11.49 -7.11
N SER A 30 14.31 -11.12 -7.69
CA SER A 30 14.79 -11.69 -8.95
C SER A 30 15.35 -13.10 -8.79
N LEU A 31 15.72 -13.50 -7.56
CA LEU A 31 16.15 -14.86 -7.24
C LEU A 31 14.96 -15.82 -7.10
N PHE A 32 13.76 -15.26 -6.89
CA PHE A 32 12.53 -16.01 -6.66
C PHE A 32 11.36 -15.44 -7.50
N PRO A 33 11.50 -15.35 -8.84
CA PRO A 33 10.53 -14.66 -9.69
C PRO A 33 9.14 -15.31 -9.66
N SER A 34 9.07 -16.61 -9.38
CA SER A 34 7.83 -17.38 -9.19
C SER A 34 7.00 -16.95 -7.98
N PHE A 35 7.60 -16.27 -6.99
CA PHE A 35 6.90 -15.77 -5.81
C PHE A 35 6.26 -14.38 -6.03
N GLY A 36 6.57 -13.70 -7.13
CA GLY A 36 6.16 -12.31 -7.37
C GLY A 36 4.72 -12.10 -7.81
N GLY A 37 3.98 -13.17 -8.16
CA GLY A 37 2.61 -13.09 -8.67
C GLY A 37 2.45 -12.24 -9.95
N ARG A 38 1.20 -11.99 -10.35
CA ARG A 38 0.84 -11.10 -11.49
C ARG A 38 0.33 -9.73 -11.04
N GLY A 39 0.56 -9.35 -9.78
CA GLY A 39 0.13 -8.06 -9.27
C GLY A 39 -0.01 -8.00 -7.76
N LEU A 40 -0.60 -6.90 -7.29
CA LEU A 40 -0.90 -6.66 -5.88
C LEU A 40 -2.27 -5.97 -5.72
N ILE A 41 -2.93 -6.20 -4.59
CA ILE A 41 -4.13 -5.45 -4.20
C ILE A 41 -3.83 -4.75 -2.87
N PHE A 42 -3.91 -3.42 -2.85
CA PHE A 42 -3.80 -2.64 -1.63
C PHE A 42 -5.17 -2.59 -0.94
N THR A 43 -5.24 -3.08 0.28
CA THR A 43 -6.42 -2.98 1.15
C THR A 43 -6.23 -1.82 2.13
N LEU A 44 -6.70 -0.64 1.75
CA LEU A 44 -6.59 0.58 2.56
C LEU A 44 -7.91 0.81 3.31
N HIS A 45 -7.89 1.66 4.33
CA HIS A 45 -9.09 2.00 5.11
C HIS A 45 -9.14 3.52 5.31
N HIS A 46 -8.45 4.04 6.32
CA HIS A 46 -8.36 5.49 6.55
C HIS A 46 -7.22 6.11 5.74
N VAL A 47 -7.52 7.23 5.07
CA VAL A 47 -6.51 8.11 4.46
C VAL A 47 -6.71 9.50 5.02
N ARG A 48 -5.81 9.94 5.89
CA ARG A 48 -5.94 11.23 6.59
C ARG A 48 -4.61 11.69 7.18
N PRO A 49 -4.41 13.00 7.41
CA PRO A 49 -3.24 13.50 8.11
C PRO A 49 -3.02 12.79 9.46
N GLU A 50 -1.76 12.61 9.85
CA GLU A 50 -1.41 11.96 11.12
C GLU A 50 -2.10 12.69 12.28
N ARG A 51 -2.87 11.93 13.07
CA ARG A 51 -3.52 12.46 14.28
C ARG A 51 -2.64 12.17 15.48
N GLN A 52 -2.64 13.07 16.46
CA GLN A 52 -2.00 12.80 17.75
C GLN A 52 -2.57 11.50 18.34
N LYS A 53 -1.69 10.54 18.62
CA LYS A 53 -2.07 9.23 19.16
C LYS A 53 -2.66 9.44 20.55
N THR A 54 -3.96 9.22 20.66
CA THR A 54 -4.63 9.21 21.95
C THR A 54 -4.29 7.92 22.69
N ARG A 55 -4.60 7.86 23.99
CA ARG A 55 -4.38 6.66 24.81
C ARG A 55 -5.16 5.43 24.29
N PHE A 56 -6.21 5.64 23.50
CA PHE A 56 -7.04 4.58 22.93
C PHE A 56 -7.25 4.80 21.42
N SER A 57 -6.51 4.06 20.60
CA SER A 57 -6.60 4.14 19.13
C SER A 57 -6.37 2.74 18.51
N PRO A 58 -7.31 1.80 18.73
CA PRO A 58 -7.13 0.40 18.32
C PRO A 58 -6.94 0.24 16.81
N ASN A 59 -7.57 1.11 16.00
CA ASN A 59 -7.51 1.05 14.53
C ASN A 59 -6.45 1.99 13.93
N ALA A 60 -5.49 2.47 14.72
CA ALA A 60 -4.44 3.35 14.23
C ALA A 60 -3.57 2.67 13.15
N THR A 61 -3.46 1.34 13.17
CA THR A 61 -2.73 0.56 12.16
C THR A 61 -3.42 0.52 10.80
N LEU A 62 -4.71 0.86 10.73
CA LEU A 62 -5.50 0.92 9.50
C LEU A 62 -5.53 2.34 8.90
N SER A 63 -4.71 3.26 9.41
CA SER A 63 -4.62 4.64 8.93
C SER A 63 -3.28 4.87 8.22
N ILE A 64 -3.35 5.43 7.02
CA ILE A 64 -2.19 5.96 6.30
C ILE A 64 -2.36 7.47 6.09
N THR A 65 -1.24 8.15 5.84
CA THR A 65 -1.27 9.57 5.48
C THR A 65 -1.48 9.76 3.98
N PRO A 66 -1.95 10.94 3.53
CA PRO A 66 -2.05 11.26 2.12
C PRO A 66 -0.69 11.14 1.41
N GLU A 67 0.39 11.59 2.04
CA GLU A 67 1.75 11.52 1.48
C GLU A 67 2.22 10.07 1.30
N PHE A 68 1.84 9.18 2.22
CA PHE A 68 2.13 7.75 2.08
C PHE A 68 1.36 7.14 0.91
N LEU A 69 0.10 7.52 0.68
CA LEU A 69 -0.66 7.07 -0.48
C LEU A 69 0.02 7.49 -1.79
N GLU A 70 0.52 8.72 -1.88
CA GLU A 70 1.27 9.18 -3.05
C GLU A 70 2.56 8.39 -3.28
N GLN A 71 3.30 8.10 -2.21
CA GLN A 71 4.49 7.26 -2.26
C GLN A 71 4.14 5.84 -2.73
N ALA A 72 3.06 5.26 -2.23
CA ALA A 72 2.61 3.92 -2.63
C ALA A 72 2.24 3.86 -4.11
N ILE A 73 1.53 4.87 -4.63
CA ILE A 73 1.18 4.97 -6.06
C ILE A 73 2.44 5.13 -6.91
N THR A 74 3.38 5.97 -6.47
CA THR A 74 4.64 6.22 -7.18
C THR A 74 5.49 4.95 -7.23
N ALA A 75 5.69 4.31 -6.08
CA ALA A 75 6.44 3.06 -5.98
C ALA A 75 5.83 1.94 -6.82
N ALA A 76 4.49 1.84 -6.87
CA ALA A 76 3.82 0.86 -7.71
C ALA A 76 4.15 1.04 -9.20
N ARG A 77 4.19 2.30 -9.67
CA ARG A 77 4.59 2.61 -11.06
C ARG A 77 6.05 2.32 -11.32
N GLU A 78 6.95 2.65 -10.38
CA GLU A 78 8.38 2.35 -10.47
C GLU A 78 8.67 0.84 -10.51
N CYS A 79 7.73 0.03 -9.99
CA CYS A 79 7.77 -1.43 -10.06
C CYS A 79 7.06 -2.02 -11.30
N ASP A 80 6.77 -1.20 -12.32
CA ASP A 80 6.06 -1.58 -13.54
C ASP A 80 4.67 -2.20 -13.30
N LEU A 81 4.00 -1.81 -12.21
CA LEU A 81 2.63 -2.23 -11.94
C LEU A 81 1.64 -1.30 -12.63
N VAL A 82 0.71 -1.87 -13.40
CA VAL A 82 -0.34 -1.16 -14.12
C VAL A 82 -1.56 -0.99 -13.23
N PRO A 83 -1.96 0.25 -12.87
CA PRO A 83 -3.14 0.48 -12.06
C PRO A 83 -4.43 0.13 -12.80
N VAL A 84 -5.30 -0.66 -12.16
CA VAL A 84 -6.57 -1.15 -12.76
C VAL A 84 -7.71 -1.16 -11.74
N HIS A 85 -8.95 -1.08 -12.22
CA HIS A 85 -10.10 -1.32 -11.35
C HIS A 85 -10.10 -2.77 -10.87
N LEU A 86 -10.55 -2.99 -9.64
CA LEU A 86 -10.60 -4.32 -9.04
C LEU A 86 -11.46 -5.28 -9.87
N HIS A 87 -12.57 -4.80 -10.45
CA HIS A 87 -13.50 -5.60 -11.25
C HIS A 87 -12.91 -6.07 -12.59
N ASP A 88 -11.86 -5.43 -13.10
CA ASP A 88 -11.20 -5.81 -14.34
C ASP A 88 -10.19 -6.96 -14.15
N LEU A 89 -9.70 -7.15 -12.91
CA LEU A 89 -8.64 -8.12 -12.62
C LEU A 89 -8.97 -9.55 -13.10
N PRO A 90 -10.18 -10.12 -12.91
CA PRO A 90 -10.47 -11.46 -13.39
C PRO A 90 -10.25 -11.62 -14.90
N ALA A 91 -10.70 -10.66 -15.72
CA ALA A 91 -10.54 -10.70 -17.16
C ALA A 91 -9.08 -10.50 -17.59
N LEU A 92 -8.38 -9.54 -16.97
CA LEU A 92 -6.96 -9.28 -17.23
C LEU A 92 -6.08 -10.48 -16.88
N LEU A 93 -6.35 -11.13 -15.74
CA LEU A 93 -5.61 -12.31 -15.29
C LEU A 93 -5.98 -13.56 -16.10
N ALA A 94 -7.19 -13.66 -16.65
CA ALA A 94 -7.58 -14.76 -17.52
C ALA A 94 -6.86 -14.72 -18.88
N ASN A 95 -6.37 -13.56 -19.33
CA ASN A 95 -5.61 -13.46 -20.58
C ASN A 95 -4.16 -13.96 -20.40
N PRO A 96 -3.76 -15.10 -21.02
CA PRO A 96 -2.41 -15.64 -20.89
C PRO A 96 -1.36 -14.87 -21.72
N SER A 97 -1.79 -14.10 -22.72
CA SER A 97 -0.89 -13.28 -23.54
C SER A 97 -0.50 -11.96 -22.87
N ASP A 98 -1.22 -11.58 -21.81
CA ASP A 98 -0.94 -10.36 -21.06
C ASP A 98 0.10 -10.61 -19.97
N SER A 99 1.34 -10.20 -20.22
CA SER A 99 2.46 -10.36 -19.28
C SER A 99 2.58 -9.20 -18.27
N ARG A 100 1.69 -8.20 -18.32
CA ARG A 100 1.73 -7.06 -17.40
C ARG A 100 1.43 -7.52 -15.98
N LYS A 101 1.97 -6.77 -15.01
CA LYS A 101 1.64 -6.89 -13.60
C LYS A 101 0.68 -5.80 -13.22
N PHE A 102 -0.34 -6.12 -12.44
CA PHE A 102 -1.41 -5.18 -12.11
C PHE A 102 -1.35 -4.71 -10.67
N VAL A 103 -1.87 -3.52 -10.40
CA VAL A 103 -2.13 -3.05 -9.03
C VAL A 103 -3.55 -2.53 -8.94
N SER A 104 -4.27 -2.92 -7.89
CA SER A 104 -5.57 -2.32 -7.56
C SER A 104 -5.53 -1.73 -6.16
N PHE A 105 -6.18 -0.59 -6.00
CA PHE A 105 -6.32 0.10 -4.71
C PHE A 105 -7.78 -0.01 -4.24
N THR A 106 -7.99 -0.60 -3.07
CA THR A 106 -9.29 -0.64 -2.39
C THR A 106 -9.25 0.20 -1.11
N LEU A 107 -10.38 0.80 -0.76
CA LEU A 107 -10.58 1.60 0.44
C LEU A 107 -11.82 1.07 1.15
N ASP A 108 -11.61 0.21 2.12
CA ASP A 108 -12.67 -0.51 2.79
C ASP A 108 -13.35 0.39 3.86
N ASP A 109 -14.55 0.00 4.31
CA ASP A 109 -15.41 0.68 5.30
C ASP A 109 -16.07 2.00 4.88
N GLY A 110 -15.69 2.60 3.74
CA GLY A 110 -16.34 3.80 3.22
C GLY A 110 -16.16 5.05 4.10
N TYR A 111 -14.96 5.26 4.65
CA TYR A 111 -14.68 6.40 5.51
C TYR A 111 -14.82 7.74 4.78
N ARG A 112 -15.40 8.74 5.45
CA ARG A 112 -15.52 10.11 4.92
C ARG A 112 -14.16 10.70 4.50
N ASP A 113 -13.11 10.35 5.24
CA ASP A 113 -11.76 10.83 4.95
C ASP A 113 -11.21 10.33 3.61
N ASN A 114 -11.74 9.23 3.06
CA ASN A 114 -11.40 8.80 1.71
C ASN A 114 -11.80 9.85 0.67
N ALA A 115 -13.02 10.38 0.76
CA ALA A 115 -13.51 11.42 -0.13
C ALA A 115 -12.72 12.74 0.02
N GLU A 116 -12.32 13.07 1.24
CA GLU A 116 -11.62 14.32 1.57
C GLU A 116 -10.14 14.29 1.15
N PHE A 117 -9.43 13.19 1.41
CA PHE A 117 -7.98 13.12 1.24
C PHE A 117 -7.50 12.12 0.17
N ALA A 118 -8.16 10.97 0.02
CA ALA A 118 -7.71 9.95 -0.95
C ALA A 118 -8.14 10.29 -2.38
N VAL A 119 -9.40 10.66 -2.59
CA VAL A 119 -9.98 10.93 -3.92
C VAL A 119 -9.21 12.01 -4.70
N PRO A 120 -8.82 13.16 -4.10
CA PRO A 120 -8.00 14.15 -4.81
C PRO A 120 -6.66 13.58 -5.31
N ILE A 121 -6.03 12.70 -4.53
CA ILE A 121 -4.78 12.04 -4.90
C ILE A 121 -5.01 11.08 -6.06
N PHE A 122 -5.98 10.16 -5.95
CA PHE A 122 -6.29 9.22 -7.03
C PHE A 122 -6.62 9.94 -8.35
N ARG A 123 -7.37 11.04 -8.29
CA ARG A 123 -7.66 11.88 -9.46
C ARG A 123 -6.40 12.52 -10.05
N ARG A 124 -5.53 13.11 -9.21
CA ARG A 124 -4.28 13.73 -9.65
C ARG A 124 -3.36 12.72 -10.34
N PHE A 125 -3.23 11.53 -9.77
CA PHE A 125 -2.42 10.47 -10.36
C PHE A 125 -3.13 9.72 -11.49
N LYS A 126 -4.42 9.94 -11.72
CA LYS A 126 -5.26 9.20 -12.69
C LYS A 126 -5.21 7.68 -12.43
N VAL A 127 -5.37 7.29 -11.16
CA VAL A 127 -5.37 5.90 -10.72
C VAL A 127 -6.79 5.48 -10.35
N PRO A 128 -7.30 4.36 -10.88
CA PRO A 128 -8.59 3.80 -10.46
C PRO A 128 -8.49 3.27 -9.03
N TYR A 129 -9.59 3.36 -8.30
CA TYR A 129 -9.74 2.81 -6.95
C TYR A 129 -11.14 2.20 -6.78
N THR A 130 -11.29 1.41 -5.73
CA THR A 130 -12.56 0.79 -5.32
C THR A 130 -12.86 1.22 -3.89
N ILE A 131 -14.13 1.52 -3.59
CA ILE A 131 -14.66 1.69 -2.23
C ILE A 131 -15.57 0.50 -1.95
#